data_AF-A0A1H4A9J5-F1
#
_entry.id   AF-A0A1H4A9J5-F1
#
_cell.length_a   1.000
_cell.length_b   1.000
_cell.length_c   1.000
_cell.angle_alpha   90.00
_cell.angle_beta   90.00
_cell.angle_gamma   90.00
#
_symmetry.space_group_name_H-M   'P 1'
#
loop_
_entity.id
_entity.type
_entity.pdbx_description
1 polymer ?
#
loop_
_entity_poly.entity_id
_entity_poly.type
_entity_poly.pdbx_seq_one_letter_code
_entity_poly.pdbx_strand_id
1 'polypeptide(L)'
;SDPDATYRLKAGKAHRGYAANLTEAVNENGSIVTDYQYDVNTHSDNAFIREELETLDKVDGEAVIVADGAYSSKEVRELAGDKNITVVTTGLLGRKPRNNLLDFTLRVRNTCLYHPVRMHEP
;
A
#
# COMPACT_ATOMS: atom_id res chain seq x y z
N SER A 1 -13.21 14.66 -24.92
CA SER A 1 -12.35 13.89 -24.02
C SER A 1 -11.44 14.86 -23.33
N ASP A 2 -11.30 14.72 -22.01
CA ASP A 2 -10.25 15.40 -21.26
C ASP A 2 -8.88 14.92 -21.81
N PRO A 3 -8.05 15.82 -22.37
CA PRO A 3 -6.76 15.45 -22.95
C PRO A 3 -5.74 14.97 -21.91
N ASP A 4 -5.93 15.34 -20.65
CA ASP A 4 -4.98 15.06 -19.58
C ASP A 4 -5.26 13.70 -18.90
N ALA A 5 -6.45 13.12 -19.13
CA ALA A 5 -6.82 11.83 -18.56
C ALA A 5 -6.15 10.64 -19.29
N THR A 6 -5.31 9.87 -18.58
CA THR A 6 -4.63 8.69 -19.15
C THR A 6 -5.56 7.49 -19.29
N TYR A 7 -5.32 6.71 -20.34
CA TYR A 7 -5.95 5.41 -20.57
C TYR A 7 -5.16 4.29 -19.89
N ARG A 8 -5.86 3.43 -19.14
CA ARG A 8 -5.29 2.24 -18.52
C ARG A 8 -6.22 1.03 -18.65
N LEU A 9 -5.67 -0.12 -19.05
CA LEU A 9 -6.37 -1.41 -18.98
C LEU A 9 -6.06 -2.09 -17.65
N LYS A 10 -7.08 -2.37 -16.83
CA LYS A 10 -6.99 -3.22 -15.63
C LYS A 10 -8.04 -4.32 -15.69
N ALA A 11 -7.64 -5.57 -15.49
CA ALA A 11 -8.53 -6.73 -15.44
C ALA A 11 -9.50 -6.83 -16.65
N GLY A 12 -9.03 -6.51 -17.85
CA GLY A 12 -9.84 -6.53 -19.08
C GLY A 12 -10.80 -5.36 -19.25
N LYS A 13 -10.80 -4.38 -18.34
CA LYS A 13 -11.59 -3.15 -18.44
C LYS A 13 -10.71 -1.95 -18.70
N ALA A 14 -11.16 -1.09 -19.59
CA ALA A 14 -10.55 0.21 -19.84
C ALA A 14 -10.99 1.20 -18.74
N HIS A 15 -10.02 1.91 -18.19
CA HIS A 15 -10.21 2.99 -17.23
C HIS A 15 -9.56 4.25 -17.79
N ARG A 16 -10.31 5.35 -17.80
CA ARG A 16 -9.81 6.70 -18.07
C ARG A 16 -10.13 7.57 -16.87
N GLY A 17 -9.16 8.33 -16.39
CA GLY A 17 -9.38 9.26 -15.29
C GLY A 17 -8.14 9.48 -14.46
N TYR A 18 -8.40 9.97 -13.25
CA TYR A 18 -7.39 10.41 -12.28
C TYR A 18 -7.39 9.48 -11.07
N ALA A 19 -6.32 9.52 -10.30
CA ALA A 19 -6.21 8.98 -8.96
C ALA A 19 -6.00 10.14 -7.99
N ALA A 20 -6.54 10.02 -6.78
CA ALA A 20 -6.34 10.99 -5.72
C ALA A 20 -5.88 10.26 -4.45
N ASN A 21 -4.92 10.86 -3.75
CA ASN A 21 -4.47 10.45 -2.43
C ASN A 21 -4.90 11.50 -1.41
N LEU A 22 -5.31 11.07 -0.23
CA LEU A 22 -5.72 11.95 0.87
C LEU A 22 -4.83 11.71 2.07
N THR A 23 -4.37 12.77 2.70
CA THR A 23 -3.61 12.72 3.96
C THR A 23 -4.55 13.11 5.08
N GLU A 24 -4.64 12.26 6.10
CA GLU A 24 -5.47 12.50 7.28
C GLU A 24 -4.63 12.54 8.56
N ALA A 25 -4.89 13.53 9.41
CA ALA A 25 -4.45 13.52 10.79
C ALA A 25 -5.49 12.80 11.64
N VAL A 26 -5.06 11.78 12.40
CA VAL A 26 -5.95 10.88 13.15
C VAL A 26 -5.63 10.93 14.63
N ASN A 27 -6.65 10.99 15.47
CA ASN A 27 -6.55 10.82 16.92
C ASN A 27 -7.75 10.02 17.47
N GLU A 28 -7.85 9.90 18.78
CA GLU A 28 -8.93 9.18 19.47
C GLU A 28 -10.35 9.74 19.19
N ASN A 29 -10.44 11.00 18.76
CA ASN A 29 -11.71 11.67 18.47
C ASN A 29 -12.12 11.59 16.99
N GLY A 30 -11.25 11.04 16.12
CA GLY A 30 -11.54 10.84 14.71
C GLY A 30 -10.38 11.22 13.79
N SER A 31 -10.70 11.48 12.52
CA SER A 31 -9.74 11.92 11.51
C SER A 31 -10.19 13.20 10.82
N ILE A 32 -9.21 14.00 10.39
CA ILE A 32 -9.41 15.20 9.58
C ILE A 32 -8.47 15.12 8.38
N VAL A 33 -9.01 15.35 7.18
CA VAL A 33 -8.21 15.49 5.96
C VAL A 33 -7.40 16.79 6.05
N THR A 34 -6.08 16.66 6.03
CA THR A 34 -5.14 17.79 6.10
C THR A 34 -4.56 18.15 4.75
N ASP A 35 -4.49 17.18 3.83
CA ASP A 35 -3.98 17.42 2.49
C ASP A 35 -4.56 16.45 1.45
N TYR A 36 -4.40 16.78 0.17
CA TYR A 36 -4.74 15.92 -0.94
C TYR A 36 -3.75 16.08 -2.11
N GLN A 37 -3.52 14.99 -2.80
CA GLN A 37 -2.78 14.95 -4.05
C GLN A 37 -3.66 14.31 -5.13
N TYR A 38 -3.55 14.76 -6.38
CA TYR A 38 -4.23 14.10 -7.49
C TYR A 38 -3.34 14.11 -8.72
N ASP A 39 -3.41 13.02 -9.48
CA ASP A 39 -2.71 12.90 -10.76
C ASP A 39 -3.45 11.88 -11.65
N VAL A 40 -2.97 11.66 -12.86
CA VAL A 40 -3.49 10.69 -13.80
C VAL A 40 -3.48 9.27 -13.20
N ASN A 41 -4.43 8.42 -13.60
CA ASN A 41 -4.61 7.09 -12.99
C ASN A 41 -3.45 6.09 -13.19
N THR A 42 -2.41 6.49 -13.94
CA THR A 42 -1.16 5.75 -14.08
C THR A 42 -0.14 6.11 -13.01
N HIS A 43 -0.32 7.23 -12.31
CA HIS A 43 0.45 7.58 -11.13
C HIS A 43 0.20 6.54 -10.03
N SER A 44 1.29 6.05 -9.43
CA SER A 44 1.23 4.93 -8.49
C SER A 44 1.12 5.40 -7.05
N ASP A 45 0.54 4.58 -6.18
CA ASP A 45 0.48 4.84 -4.73
C ASP A 45 1.88 5.10 -4.12
N ASN A 46 2.89 4.32 -4.55
CA ASN A 46 4.29 4.56 -4.15
C ASN A 46 4.86 5.91 -4.60
N ALA A 47 4.33 6.49 -5.69
CA ALA A 47 4.80 7.78 -6.19
C ALA A 47 4.24 8.93 -5.37
N PHE A 48 2.94 8.91 -5.07
CA PHE A 48 2.30 9.88 -4.17
C PHE A 48 3.02 9.97 -2.81
N ILE A 49 3.23 8.85 -2.13
CA ILE A 49 3.89 8.89 -0.81
C ILE A 49 5.36 9.28 -0.88
N ARG A 50 6.08 8.97 -1.96
CA ARG A 50 7.47 9.42 -2.11
C ARG A 50 7.51 10.94 -2.24
N GLU A 51 6.68 11.49 -3.12
CA GLU A 51 6.59 12.93 -3.36
C GLU A 51 6.20 13.67 -2.07
N GLU A 52 5.24 13.13 -1.31
CA GLU A 52 4.90 13.66 0.02
C GLU A 52 6.08 13.62 0.97
N LEU A 53 6.78 12.49 1.06
CA LEU A 53 7.94 12.39 1.94
C LEU A 53 9.05 13.33 1.50
N GLU A 54 9.26 13.57 0.21
CA GLU A 54 10.27 14.50 -0.30
C GLU A 54 10.00 15.94 0.13
N THR A 55 8.74 16.37 0.19
CA THR A 55 8.35 17.73 0.59
C THR A 55 8.37 17.96 2.10
N LEU A 56 8.21 16.90 2.90
CA LEU A 56 8.21 17.02 4.36
C LEU A 56 9.59 17.34 4.92
N ASP A 57 9.67 18.25 5.88
CA ASP A 57 10.88 18.43 6.67
C ASP A 57 11.10 17.25 7.62
N LYS A 58 12.35 17.10 8.09
CA LYS A 58 12.66 16.12 9.13
C LYS A 58 11.89 16.48 10.40
N VAL A 59 11.19 15.50 10.96
CA VAL A 59 10.40 15.69 12.18
C VAL A 59 11.32 15.62 13.40
N ASP A 60 11.17 16.57 14.34
CA ASP A 60 12.00 16.64 15.56
C ASP A 60 11.80 15.43 16.50
N GLY A 61 10.64 14.78 16.43
CA GLY A 61 10.30 13.54 17.13
C GLY A 61 10.06 12.37 16.18
N GLU A 62 9.28 11.38 16.62
CA GLU A 62 8.82 10.27 15.78
C GLU A 62 7.42 10.55 15.24
N ALA A 63 7.22 10.30 13.95
CA ALA A 63 5.92 10.32 13.31
C ALA A 63 5.62 8.97 12.63
N VAL A 64 4.34 8.62 12.52
CA VAL A 64 3.90 7.38 11.91
C VAL A 64 2.88 7.67 10.82
N ILE A 65 3.12 7.16 9.63
CA ILE A 65 2.16 7.15 8.52
C ILE A 65 1.62 5.74 8.38
N VAL A 66 0.29 5.60 8.38
CA VAL A 66 -0.38 4.32 8.15
C VAL A 66 -1.04 4.36 6.77
N ALA A 67 -0.74 3.38 5.92
CA ALA A 67 -1.23 3.34 4.55
C ALA A 67 -1.53 1.91 4.08
N ASP A 68 -2.11 1.77 2.88
CA ASP A 68 -2.34 0.44 2.30
C ASP A 68 -1.03 -0.21 1.81
N GLY A 69 -1.04 -1.52 1.54
CA GLY A 69 0.12 -2.29 1.08
C GLY A 69 0.70 -1.81 -0.23
N ALA A 70 -0.10 -1.15 -1.07
CA ALA A 70 0.37 -0.57 -2.32
C ALA A 70 1.37 0.58 -2.13
N TYR A 71 1.40 1.21 -0.94
CA TYR A 71 2.38 2.23 -0.54
C TYR A 71 3.68 1.63 0.01
N SER A 72 3.81 0.30 0.01
CA SER A 72 4.99 -0.36 0.52
C SER A 72 6.07 -0.47 -0.56
N SER A 73 7.20 0.21 -0.34
CA SER A 73 8.43 0.00 -1.10
C SER A 73 9.65 0.15 -0.20
N LYS A 74 10.81 -0.32 -0.68
CA LYS A 74 12.08 -0.16 0.06
C LYS A 74 12.47 1.31 0.12
N GLU A 75 12.40 1.98 -1.02
CA GLU A 75 12.70 3.41 -1.18
C GLU A 75 11.89 4.29 -0.24
N VAL A 76 10.56 4.08 -0.17
CA VAL A 76 9.67 4.83 0.74
C VAL A 76 10.08 4.64 2.20
N ARG A 77 10.51 3.43 2.59
CA ARG A 77 10.96 3.17 3.98
C ARG A 77 12.27 3.88 4.30
N GLU A 78 13.21 3.91 3.34
CA GLU A 78 14.49 4.59 3.51
C GLU A 78 14.28 6.11 3.62
N LEU A 79 13.52 6.69 2.68
CA LEU A 79 13.22 8.12 2.66
C LEU A 79 12.45 8.59 3.92
N ALA A 80 11.48 7.80 4.37
CA ALA A 80 10.75 8.10 5.61
C ALA A 80 11.69 8.03 6.83
N GLY A 81 12.56 7.04 6.89
CA GLY A 81 13.53 6.85 7.98
C GLY A 81 14.46 8.06 8.14
N ASP A 82 14.96 8.63 7.04
CA ASP A 82 15.81 9.82 7.07
C ASP A 82 15.12 11.04 7.74
N LYS A 83 13.78 11.07 7.67
CA LYS A 83 12.91 12.13 8.19
C LYS A 83 12.30 11.84 9.57
N ASN A 84 12.74 10.76 10.23
CA ASN A 84 12.17 10.25 11.49
C ASN A 84 10.68 9.83 11.37
N ILE A 85 10.28 9.37 10.19
CA ILE A 85 8.93 8.91 9.90
C ILE A 85 8.94 7.39 9.72
N THR A 86 8.02 6.69 10.37
CA THR A 86 7.79 5.25 10.15
C THR A 86 6.55 5.05 9.29
N VAL A 87 6.70 4.39 8.14
CA VAL A 87 5.57 4.01 7.28
C VAL A 87 5.12 2.58 7.60
N VAL A 88 3.92 2.44 8.13
CA VAL A 88 3.27 1.16 8.45
C VAL A 88 2.22 0.88 7.39
N THR A 89 2.45 -0.17 6.60
CA THR A 89 1.51 -0.54 5.52
C THR A 89 0.67 -1.74 5.91
N THR A 90 -0.62 -1.72 5.58
CA THR A 90 -1.45 -2.93 5.66
C THR A 90 -1.01 -3.95 4.60
N GLY A 91 -1.29 -5.23 4.78
CA GLY A 91 -0.92 -6.27 3.80
C GLY A 91 -1.82 -6.32 2.56
N LEU A 92 -2.73 -5.35 2.36
CA LEU A 92 -3.70 -5.39 1.26
C LEU A 92 -3.03 -4.84 -0.01
N LEU A 93 -2.96 -5.67 -1.05
CA LEU A 93 -2.23 -5.35 -2.28
C LEU A 93 -3.15 -5.16 -3.51
N GLY A 94 -4.46 -5.00 -3.30
CA GLY A 94 -5.46 -4.86 -4.37
C GLY A 94 -5.49 -6.02 -5.39
N ARG A 95 -4.68 -7.06 -5.20
CA ARG A 95 -4.59 -8.24 -6.07
C ARG A 95 -5.69 -9.21 -5.70
N LYS A 96 -6.37 -9.74 -6.71
CA LYS A 96 -7.32 -10.83 -6.50
C LYS A 96 -6.56 -12.01 -5.86
N PRO A 97 -6.99 -12.51 -4.70
CA PRO A 97 -6.37 -13.68 -4.11
C PRO A 97 -6.45 -14.85 -5.10
N ARG A 98 -5.37 -15.65 -5.19
CA ARG A 98 -5.40 -16.88 -5.97
C ARG A 98 -6.36 -17.85 -5.27
N ASN A 99 -7.27 -18.45 -6.03
CA ASN A 99 -8.31 -19.35 -5.49
C ASN A 99 -7.77 -20.63 -4.83
N ASN A 100 -6.48 -20.93 -4.93
CA ASN A 100 -5.92 -22.25 -4.65
C ASN A 100 -4.66 -22.25 -3.78
N LEU A 101 -4.41 -21.21 -2.97
CA LEU A 101 -3.14 -21.16 -2.24
C LEU A 101 -3.07 -22.07 -1.01
N LEU A 102 -4.19 -22.55 -0.48
CA LEU A 102 -4.23 -23.00 0.91
C LEU A 102 -5.23 -24.15 1.12
N ASP A 103 -4.79 -25.38 0.88
CA ASP A 103 -5.49 -26.58 1.31
C ASP A 103 -4.96 -26.96 2.69
N PHE A 104 -5.44 -26.26 3.73
CA PHE A 104 -5.02 -26.57 5.09
C PHE A 104 -6.15 -26.60 6.09
N THR A 105 -6.04 -27.58 6.98
CA THR A 105 -7.00 -27.84 8.04
C THR A 105 -6.47 -27.26 9.33
N LEU A 106 -7.14 -26.24 9.86
CA LEU A 106 -6.81 -25.68 11.16
C LEU A 106 -7.24 -26.67 12.26
N ARG A 107 -6.27 -27.23 12.99
CA ARG A 107 -6.54 -28.06 14.18
C ARG A 107 -6.12 -27.29 15.43
N VAL A 108 -7.10 -26.79 16.17
CA VAL A 108 -6.87 -26.00 17.38
C VAL A 108 -6.62 -26.91 18.58
N ARG A 109 -5.38 -27.41 18.71
CA ARG A 109 -4.79 -27.86 19.99
C ARG A 109 -3.26 -27.71 19.88
N ASN A 110 -2.74 -26.59 20.39
CA ASN A 110 -1.33 -26.20 20.45
C ASN A 110 -0.60 -26.19 19.10
N THR A 111 -0.41 -24.96 18.60
CA THR A 111 0.12 -24.52 17.32
C THR A 111 1.34 -25.32 16.83
N CYS A 112 1.13 -26.12 15.78
CA CYS A 112 2.18 -26.57 14.86
C CYS A 112 1.57 -26.59 13.45
N LEU A 113 2.12 -25.78 12.54
CA LEU A 113 1.78 -25.83 11.12
C LEU A 113 2.63 -26.93 10.47
N TYR A 114 1.99 -28.01 10.01
CA TYR A 114 2.68 -29.09 9.31
C TYR A 114 2.56 -28.89 7.80
N HIS A 115 3.68 -28.80 7.09
CA HIS A 115 3.71 -28.85 5.64
C HIS A 115 4.22 -30.23 5.20
N PRO A 116 3.40 -31.11 4.59
CA PRO A 116 3.93 -32.19 3.80
C PRO A 116 4.40 -31.61 2.46
N VAL A 117 5.71 -31.40 2.32
CA VAL A 117 6.29 -31.15 1.00
C VAL A 117 6.11 -32.44 0.19
N ARG A 118 5.21 -32.45 -0.79
CA ARG A 118 5.27 -33.47 -1.84
C ARG A 118 6.52 -33.15 -2.65
N MET A 119 7.63 -33.78 -2.29
CA MET A 119 8.75 -33.97 -3.21
C MET A 119 8.16 -34.67 -4.44
N HIS A 120 8.21 -34.00 -5.59
CA HIS A 120 8.14 -34.69 -6.86
C HIS A 120 9.56 -34.64 -7.44
N GLU A 121 10.21 -35.79 -7.41
CA GLU A 121 11.27 -36.18 -8.34
C GLU A 121 11.05 -37.65 -8.69
N PRO A 122 11.40 -38.12 -9.90
CA PRO A 122 11.70 -37.41 -11.16
C PRO A 122 10.52 -37.38 -12.14
#